data_AF-A0A8J3K666-F1
#
_entry.id   AF-A0A8J3K666-F1
#
_cell.length_a   1.000
_cell.length_b   1.000
_cell.length_c   1.000
_cell.angle_alpha   90.00
_cell.angle_beta   90.00
_cell.angle_gamma   90.00
#
_symmetry.space_group_name_H-M   'P 1'
#
loop_
_entity.id
_entity.type
_entity.pdbx_description
1 polymer ?
#
loop_
_entity_poly.entity_id
_entity_poly.type
_entity_poly.pdbx_seq_one_letter_code
_entity_poly.pdbx_strand_id
1 'polypeptide(L)'
;MTATPLARLTATRRRIYAVLIAQPKRHWTVRTLADALSAHASVKENAVRDTVNLLLAQRLMEQVPHHRGLTVALTAGGEQALTVALRRDTRPEGGH
;
A
#
# COMPACT_ATOMS: atom_id res chain seq x y z
N MET A 1 2.25 -17.36 18.28
CA MET A 1 1.79 -16.07 17.72
C MET A 1 2.61 -15.80 16.47
N THR A 2 2.07 -16.14 15.30
CA THR A 2 2.81 -16.15 14.03
C THR A 2 2.99 -14.71 13.53
N ALA A 3 4.19 -14.17 13.66
CA ALA A 3 4.60 -12.99 12.91
C ALA A 3 4.46 -13.34 11.43
N THR A 4 3.48 -12.78 10.73
CA THR A 4 3.40 -12.94 9.27
C THR A 4 4.66 -12.33 8.69
N PRO A 5 5.57 -13.12 8.09
CA PRO A 5 6.67 -12.54 7.37
C PRO A 5 6.03 -11.83 6.18
N LEU A 6 6.09 -10.50 6.17
CA LEU A 6 5.96 -9.71 4.94
C LEU A 6 7.18 -10.09 4.09
N ALA A 7 7.18 -11.30 3.53
CA ALA A 7 8.23 -11.85 2.71
C ALA A 7 8.48 -10.88 1.55
N ARG A 8 9.72 -10.37 1.46
CA ARG A 8 10.25 -9.42 0.46
C ARG A 8 9.19 -8.57 -0.25
N LEU A 9 9.09 -7.31 0.14
CA LEU A 9 8.33 -6.33 -0.62
C LEU A 9 8.88 -6.29 -2.06
N THR A 10 8.06 -6.67 -3.03
CA THR A 10 8.41 -6.45 -4.43
C THR A 10 8.56 -4.94 -4.65
N ALA A 11 9.47 -4.53 -5.55
CA ALA A 11 9.69 -3.11 -5.85
C ALA A 11 8.38 -2.37 -6.18
N THR A 12 7.43 -3.06 -6.81
CA THR A 12 6.06 -2.59 -7.07
C THR A 12 5.29 -2.31 -5.78
N ARG A 13 5.20 -3.28 -4.86
CA ARG A 13 4.46 -3.09 -3.59
C ARG A 13 5.08 -2.00 -2.73
N ARG A 14 6.42 -1.94 -2.68
CA ARG A 14 7.15 -0.89 -1.97
C ARG A 14 6.78 0.52 -2.47
N ARG A 15 6.67 0.70 -3.79
CA ARG A 15 6.23 1.97 -4.40
C ARG A 15 4.78 2.28 -4.12
N ILE A 16 3.89 1.30 -4.21
CA ILE A 16 2.47 1.46 -3.85
C ILE A 16 2.37 1.96 -2.40
N TYR A 17 3.11 1.34 -1.49
CA TYR A 17 3.09 1.72 -0.07
C TYR A 17 3.66 3.12 0.15
N ALA A 18 4.75 3.47 -0.54
CA ALA A 18 5.34 4.81 -0.47
C ALA A 18 4.37 5.92 -0.90
N VAL A 19 3.61 5.71 -1.99
CA VAL A 19 2.60 6.68 -2.46
C VAL A 19 1.46 6.82 -1.45
N LEU A 20 1.03 5.71 -0.83
CA LEU A 20 -0.03 5.72 0.18
C LEU A 20 0.38 6.47 1.44
N ILE A 21 1.60 6.24 1.95
CA ILE A 21 2.10 6.96 3.15
C ILE A 21 2.46 8.42 2.87
N ALA A 22 2.75 8.79 1.62
CA ALA A 22 3.02 10.17 1.25
C ALA A 22 1.75 11.05 1.34
N GLN A 23 0.57 10.45 1.16
CA GLN A 23 -0.72 11.13 1.23
C GLN A 23 -1.74 10.27 2.00
N PRO A 24 -1.57 10.08 3.32
CA PRO A 24 -2.34 9.12 4.09
C PRO A 24 -3.81 9.53 4.27
N LYS A 25 -4.08 10.85 4.27
CA LYS A 25 -5.44 11.40 4.37
C LYS A 25 -6.18 11.46 3.03
N ARG A 26 -5.52 11.07 1.94
CA ARG A 26 -6.12 11.13 0.60
C ARG A 26 -6.96 9.89 0.35
N HIS A 27 -8.12 10.09 -0.25
CA HIS A 27 -8.94 9.00 -0.76
C HIS A 27 -8.40 8.54 -2.11
N TRP A 28 -8.24 7.23 -2.24
CA TRP A 28 -7.69 6.60 -3.42
C TRP A 28 -8.72 5.68 -4.05
N THR A 29 -8.99 5.86 -5.34
CA THR A 29 -9.53 4.80 -6.18
C THR A 29 -8.38 3.98 -6.76
N VAL A 30 -8.66 2.74 -7.17
CA VAL A 30 -7.68 1.91 -7.90
C VAL A 30 -7.11 2.68 -9.10
N ARG A 31 -7.96 3.40 -9.83
CA ARG A 31 -7.56 4.16 -11.02
C ARG A 31 -6.67 5.36 -10.68
N THR A 32 -7.04 6.16 -9.68
CA THR A 32 -6.21 7.31 -9.24
C THR A 32 -4.88 6.87 -8.63
N LEU A 33 -4.85 5.71 -7.97
CA LEU A 33 -3.62 5.16 -7.41
C LEU A 33 -2.72 4.62 -8.52
N ALA A 34 -3.29 3.92 -9.51
CA ALA A 34 -2.56 3.45 -10.69
C ALA A 34 -2.00 4.63 -11.52
N ASP A 35 -2.77 5.70 -11.68
CA ASP A 35 -2.35 6.92 -12.37
C ASP A 35 -1.17 7.61 -11.65
N ALA A 36 -1.30 7.82 -10.34
CA ALA A 36 -0.21 8.38 -9.53
C ALA A 36 1.05 7.52 -9.56
N LEU A 37 0.89 6.19 -9.64
CA LEU A 37 2.02 5.29 -9.80
C LEU A 37 2.59 5.35 -11.21
N SER A 38 1.77 5.45 -12.25
CA SER A 38 2.18 5.53 -13.66
C SER A 38 3.14 6.70 -13.90
N ALA A 39 2.91 7.83 -13.22
CA ALA A 39 3.81 8.99 -13.25
C ALA A 39 5.23 8.71 -12.71
N HIS A 40 5.38 7.71 -11.83
CA HIS A 40 6.65 7.39 -11.16
C HIS A 40 7.21 6.00 -11.54
N ALA A 41 6.39 5.12 -12.10
CA ALA A 41 6.71 3.74 -12.43
C ALA A 41 5.59 3.10 -13.28
N SER A 42 5.95 2.25 -14.24
CA SER A 42 4.98 1.49 -15.03
C SER A 42 4.33 0.34 -14.20
N VAL A 43 3.49 0.71 -13.23
CA VAL A 43 2.74 -0.21 -12.38
C VAL A 43 1.40 -0.51 -13.05
N LYS A 44 1.12 -1.79 -13.28
CA LYS A 44 -0.15 -2.24 -13.88
C LYS A 44 -1.30 -2.09 -12.90
N GLU A 45 -2.46 -1.66 -13.38
CA GLU A 45 -3.68 -1.49 -12.58
C GLU A 45 -4.08 -2.77 -11.83
N ASN A 46 -3.91 -3.95 -12.45
CA ASN A 46 -4.17 -5.23 -11.78
C ASN A 46 -3.33 -5.45 -10.52
N ALA A 47 -2.06 -5.03 -10.51
CA ALA A 47 -1.19 -5.14 -9.34
C ALA A 47 -1.60 -4.16 -8.24
N VAL A 48 -2.10 -2.98 -8.63
CA VAL A 48 -2.67 -2.01 -7.69
C VAL A 48 -3.93 -2.58 -7.04
N ARG A 49 -4.84 -3.14 -7.85
CA ARG A 49 -6.08 -3.76 -7.38
C ARG A 49 -5.80 -4.94 -6.43
N ASP A 50 -4.87 -5.83 -6.76
CA ASP A 50 -4.45 -6.93 -5.89
C ASP A 50 -3.95 -6.40 -4.52
N THR A 51 -3.11 -5.37 -4.56
CA THR A 51 -2.55 -4.77 -3.34
C THR A 51 -3.63 -4.08 -2.50
N VAL A 52 -4.55 -3.34 -3.12
CA VAL A 52 -5.67 -2.70 -2.40
C VAL A 52 -6.57 -3.75 -1.74
N ASN A 53 -6.91 -4.83 -2.45
CA ASN A 53 -7.70 -5.93 -1.87
C ASN A 53 -7.00 -6.59 -0.68
N LEU A 54 -5.68 -6.80 -0.77
CA LEU A 54 -4.89 -7.32 0.35
C LEU A 54 -4.94 -6.38 1.56
N LEU A 55 -4.76 -5.07 1.36
CA LEU A 55 -4.78 -4.08 2.43
C LEU A 55 -6.17 -3.97 3.08
N LEU A 56 -7.24 -4.08 2.28
CA LEU A 56 -8.62 -4.17 2.78
C LEU A 56 -8.85 -5.43 3.61
N ALA A 57 -8.39 -6.60 3.13
CA ALA A 57 -8.50 -7.86 3.86
C ALA A 57 -7.75 -7.81 5.22
N GLN A 58 -6.64 -7.06 5.28
CA GLN A 58 -5.87 -6.83 6.50
C GLN A 58 -6.39 -5.68 7.37
N ARG A 59 -7.50 -5.02 6.99
CA ARG A 59 -8.06 -3.85 7.67
C ARG A 59 -7.08 -2.67 7.82
N LEU A 60 -6.08 -2.60 6.94
CA LEU A 60 -5.13 -1.47 6.85
C LEU A 60 -5.70 -0.34 5.99
N MET A 61 -6.70 -0.65 5.18
CA MET A 61 -7.52 0.31 4.46
C MET A 61 -8.99 0.11 4.82
N GLU A 62 -9.75 1.18 4.70
CA GLU A 62 -11.20 1.17 4.81
C GLU A 62 -11.82 1.67 3.51
N GLN A 63 -12.98 1.11 3.17
CA GLN A 63 -13.76 1.59 2.03
C GLN A 63 -14.55 2.81 2.46
N VAL A 64 -14.42 3.90 1.71
CA VAL A 64 -15.17 5.13 1.95
C VAL A 64 -16.55 4.99 1.31
N PRO A 65 -17.65 4.97 2.09
CA PRO A 65 -18.99 4.90 1.53
C PRO A 65 -19.34 6.18 0.75
N HIS A 66 -20.43 6.15 -0.02
CA HIS A 66 -20.96 7.28 -0.82
C HIS A 66 -20.20 7.69 -2.09
N HIS A 67 -19.16 6.98 -2.52
CA HIS A 67 -18.49 7.26 -3.79
C HIS A 67 -18.86 6.29 -4.91
N ARG A 68 -19.03 6.81 -6.15
CA ARG A 68 -19.16 6.00 -7.36
C ARG A 68 -17.81 5.34 -7.69
N GLY A 69 -17.65 4.09 -7.26
CA GLY A 69 -16.45 3.29 -7.45
C GLY A 69 -15.74 2.97 -6.14
N LEU A 70 -14.99 1.86 -6.11
CA LEU A 70 -14.23 1.41 -4.95
C LEU A 70 -13.22 2.49 -4.55
N THR A 71 -13.57 3.24 -3.52
CA THR A 71 -12.75 4.30 -2.94
C THR A 71 -12.26 3.82 -1.59
N VAL A 72 -10.96 3.87 -1.39
CA VAL A 72 -10.30 3.42 -0.16
C VAL A 72 -9.53 4.55 0.48
N ALA A 73 -9.55 4.58 1.81
CA ALA A 73 -8.74 5.47 2.62
C ALA A 73 -7.78 4.63 3.47
N LEU A 74 -6.60 5.19 3.74
CA LEU A 74 -5.65 4.56 4.63
C LEU A 74 -6.06 4.81 6.07
N THR A 75 -6.11 3.75 6.89
CA THR A 75 -6.40 3.91 8.31
C THR A 75 -5.14 4.33 9.06
N ALA A 76 -5.27 4.92 10.25
CA ALA A 76 -4.11 5.25 11.09
C ALA A 76 -3.28 4.00 11.47
N GLY A 77 -3.92 2.83 11.56
CA GLY A 77 -3.23 1.54 11.75
C GLY A 77 -2.51 1.09 10.47
N GLY A 78 -3.13 1.29 9.31
CA GLY A 78 -2.54 1.04 8.01
C GLY A 78 -1.28 1.86 7.75
N GLU A 79 -1.33 3.16 8.03
CA GLU A 79 -0.19 4.06 7.90
C GLU A 79 1.03 3.59 8.72
N GLN A 80 0.80 3.25 9.98
CA GLN A 80 1.86 2.75 10.86
C GLN A 80 2.40 1.40 10.39
N ALA A 81 1.53 0.46 9.99
CA ALA A 81 1.93 -0.85 9.50
C ALA A 81 2.76 -0.74 8.22
N LEU A 82 2.34 0.09 7.27
CA LEU A 82 3.05 0.34 6.02
C LEU A 82 4.40 1.03 6.26
N THR A 83 4.44 2.01 7.17
CA THR A 83 5.69 2.68 7.56
C THR A 83 6.68 1.70 8.19
N VAL A 84 6.21 0.82 9.09
CA VAL A 84 7.04 -0.22 9.69
C VAL A 84 7.51 -1.23 8.64
N ALA A 85 6.65 -1.63 7.71
CA ALA A 85 7.00 -2.54 6.62
C ALA A 85 8.08 -1.94 5.71
N LEU A 86 7.95 -0.67 5.34
CA LEU A 86 8.94 0.06 4.55
C LEU A 86 10.27 0.22 5.29
N ARG A 87 10.24 0.53 6.59
CA ARG A 87 11.46 0.64 7.42
C ARG A 87 12.19 -0.70 7.57
N ARG A 88 11.45 -1.80 7.71
CA ARG A 88 12.03 -3.15 7.81
C ARG A 88 12.70 -3.58 6.49
N ASP A 89 12.11 -3.19 5.36
CA ASP A 89 12.66 -3.44 4.03
C ASP A 89 13.83 -2.51 3.66
N THR A 90 13.98 -1.37 4.33
CA THR A 90 15.19 -0.52 4.25
C THR A 90 16.34 -0.99 5.12
N ARG A 91 16.14 -1.96 6.02
CA ARG A 91 17.27 -2.49 6.79
C ARG A 91 18.18 -3.21 5.79
N PRO A 92 19.41 -2.72 5.50
CA PRO A 92 20.37 -3.56 4.82
C PRO A 92 20.50 -4.82 5.68
N GLU A 93 20.42 -5.98 5.05
CA GLU A 93 20.89 -7.22 5.65
C GLU A 93 22.41 -7.06 5.82
N GLY A 94 22.79 -6.31 6.86
CA GLY A 94 24.16 -6.08 7.27
C GLY A 94 24.61 -7.31 8.05
N GLY A 95 25.38 -8.13 7.35
CA GLY A 95 26.47 -8.97 7.85
C GLY A 95 26.39 -9.54 9.25
N HIS A 96 26.35 -10.87 9.32
CA HIS A 96 27.28 -11.62 10.15
C HIS A 96 27.82 -12.79 9.34
#